data_AF-W1V940-F1
#
_entry.id   AF-W1V940-F1
#
_cell.length_a   1.000
_cell.length_b   1.000
_cell.length_c   1.000
_cell.angle_alpha   90.00
_cell.angle_beta   90.00
_cell.angle_gamma   90.00
#
_symmetry.space_group_name_H-M   'P 1'
#
loop_
_entity.id
_entity.type
_entity.pdbx_description
1 polymer ?
#
loop_
_entity_poly.entity_id
_entity_poly.type
_entity_poly.pdbx_seq_one_letter_code
_entity_poly.pdbx_strand_id
1 'polypeptide(L)'
;MELIVLKKISYYFNMLPISFKIILGFALICMITISLMTVVAIINRPKQIQQLEAYEQKLTSISTHKVSEDHYVTGRNGQAYNFKITYESITLEEVRNILSEENIKWREVNKAQLIGYDMDDNISIEIIRDIKTKSITVILEKNG
;
A
#
# COMPACT_ATOMS: atom_id res chain seq x y z
N MET A 1 1.39 -44.59 5.45
CA MET A 1 2.13 -43.97 4.33
C MET A 1 3.04 -42.85 4.83
N GLU A 2 2.55 -41.91 5.64
CA GLU A 2 3.32 -40.77 6.19
C GLU A 2 4.56 -41.16 7.04
N LEU A 3 4.47 -42.23 7.83
CA LEU A 3 5.55 -42.68 8.71
C LEU A 3 6.78 -43.21 7.92
N ILE A 4 6.54 -43.75 6.72
CA ILE A 4 7.60 -44.21 5.81
C ILE A 4 8.29 -43.00 5.17
N VAL A 5 7.51 -41.96 4.82
CA VAL A 5 8.02 -40.71 4.25
C VAL A 5 8.93 -39.98 5.25
N LEU A 6 8.51 -39.88 6.51
CA LEU A 6 9.29 -39.22 7.57
C LEU A 6 10.63 -39.93 7.84
N LYS A 7 10.64 -41.27 7.87
CA LYS A 7 11.86 -42.09 7.98
C LYS A 7 12.81 -41.85 6.80
N LYS A 8 12.27 -41.74 5.59
CA LYS A 8 13.05 -41.52 4.37
C LYS A 8 13.71 -40.13 4.37
N ILE A 9 12.97 -39.10 4.79
CA ILE A 9 13.49 -37.73 4.92
C ILE A 9 14.61 -37.66 5.97
N SER A 10 14.41 -38.29 7.14
CA SER A 10 15.43 -38.35 8.19
C SER A 10 16.72 -39.03 7.72
N TYR A 11 16.62 -40.11 6.94
CA TYR A 11 17.76 -40.80 6.36
C TYR A 11 18.58 -39.90 5.43
N TYR A 12 17.92 -39.23 4.46
CA TYR A 12 18.61 -38.31 3.55
C TYR A 12 19.21 -37.10 4.27
N PHE A 13 18.51 -36.56 5.26
CA PHE A 13 19.03 -35.46 6.07
C PHE A 13 20.29 -35.88 6.81
N ASN A 14 20.32 -37.10 7.39
CA ASN A 14 21.49 -37.59 8.10
C ASN A 14 22.72 -37.80 7.20
N MET A 15 22.50 -38.14 5.92
CA MET A 15 23.56 -38.34 4.93
C MET A 15 24.26 -37.03 4.50
N LEU A 16 23.66 -35.86 4.77
CA LEU A 16 24.27 -34.57 4.44
C LEU A 16 25.48 -34.25 5.34
N PRO A 17 26.53 -33.61 4.79
CA PRO A 17 27.66 -33.16 5.60
C PRO A 17 27.23 -32.11 6.62
N ILE A 18 27.90 -32.12 7.78
CA ILE A 18 27.59 -31.23 8.93
C ILE A 18 27.62 -29.75 8.55
N SER A 19 28.56 -29.34 7.70
CA SER A 19 28.65 -27.97 7.19
C SER A 19 27.37 -27.54 6.47
N PHE A 20 26.77 -28.41 5.66
CA PHE A 20 25.54 -28.12 4.93
C PHE A 20 24.33 -28.02 5.87
N LYS A 21 24.26 -28.86 6.91
CA LYS A 21 23.21 -28.77 7.94
C LYS A 21 23.27 -27.44 8.69
N ILE A 22 24.47 -26.98 9.04
CA ILE A 22 24.68 -25.69 9.71
C ILE A 22 24.26 -24.52 8.81
N ILE A 23 24.68 -24.53 7.53
CA ILE A 23 24.31 -23.48 6.57
C ILE A 23 22.80 -23.45 6.35
N LEU A 24 22.16 -24.62 6.18
CA LEU A 24 20.71 -24.71 5.99
C LEU A 24 19.94 -24.20 7.22
N GLY A 25 20.39 -24.57 8.43
CA GLY A 25 19.82 -24.08 9.68
C GLY A 25 19.98 -22.56 9.84
N PHE A 26 21.17 -22.02 9.52
CA PHE A 26 21.43 -20.58 9.55
C PHE A 26 20.57 -19.82 8.54
N ALA A 27 20.47 -20.31 7.30
CA ALA A 27 19.62 -19.71 6.28
C ALA A 27 18.15 -19.66 6.70
N LEU A 28 17.65 -20.73 7.33
CA LEU A 28 16.29 -20.79 7.87
C LEU A 28 16.07 -19.73 8.97
N ILE A 29 17.02 -19.60 9.90
CA ILE A 29 16.95 -18.60 10.98
C ILE A 29 16.96 -17.18 10.41
N CYS A 30 17.83 -16.90 9.43
CA CYS A 30 17.88 -15.60 8.76
C CYS A 30 16.56 -15.27 8.05
N MET A 31 15.99 -16.22 7.30
CA MET A 31 14.70 -16.08 6.63
C MET A 31 13.58 -15.74 7.63
N ILE A 32 13.51 -16.47 8.76
CA ILE A 32 12.52 -16.21 9.82
C ILE A 32 12.74 -14.84 10.46
N THR A 33 13.99 -14.44 10.68
CA THR A 33 14.28 -13.15 11.31
C THR A 33 13.86 -11.98 10.43
N ILE A 34 14.16 -12.06 9.13
CA ILE A 34 13.74 -11.04 8.15
C ILE A 34 12.22 -10.98 8.07
N SER A 35 11.52 -12.11 8.03
CA SER A 35 10.06 -12.13 7.98
C SER A 35 9.40 -11.60 9.25
N LEU A 36 9.98 -11.82 10.43
CA LEU A 36 9.52 -11.22 11.68
C LEU A 36 9.74 -9.71 11.70
N MET A 37 10.90 -9.23 11.23
CA MET A 37 11.19 -7.80 11.16
C MET A 37 10.21 -7.07 10.22
N THR A 38 9.86 -7.66 9.07
CA THR A 38 8.86 -7.07 8.16
C THR A 38 7.46 -7.03 8.78
N VAL A 39 7.04 -8.09 9.47
CA VAL A 39 5.74 -8.11 10.17
C VAL A 39 5.67 -7.04 11.26
N VAL A 40 6.73 -6.89 12.06
CA VAL A 40 6.80 -5.85 13.10
C VAL A 40 6.75 -4.45 12.50
N ALA A 41 7.44 -4.23 11.37
CA ALA A 41 7.40 -2.94 10.66
C ALA A 41 5.99 -2.61 10.15
N ILE A 42 5.25 -3.60 9.65
CA ILE A 42 3.85 -3.43 9.21
C ILE A 42 2.94 -3.09 10.40
N ILE A 43 3.05 -3.84 11.50
CA ILE A 43 2.21 -3.65 12.70
C ILE A 43 2.49 -2.30 13.37
N ASN A 44 3.75 -1.88 13.46
CA ASN A 44 4.14 -0.62 14.10
C ASN A 44 3.95 0.61 13.19
N ARG A 45 3.52 0.43 11.94
CA ARG A 45 3.27 1.55 11.03
C ARG A 45 2.13 2.42 11.61
N PRO A 46 2.25 3.75 11.59
CA PRO A 46 1.18 4.62 12.07
C PRO A 46 -0.14 4.29 11.37
N LYS A 47 -1.23 4.16 12.14
CA LYS A 47 -2.57 3.86 11.63
C LYS A 47 -2.96 4.76 10.45
N GLN A 48 -2.57 6.04 10.52
CA GLN A 48 -2.79 7.02 9.46
C GLN A 48 -2.20 6.60 8.11
N ILE A 49 -0.96 6.09 8.12
CA ILE A 49 -0.27 5.67 6.89
C ILE A 49 -0.86 4.37 6.35
N GLN A 50 -1.25 3.43 7.22
CA GLN A 50 -1.91 2.19 6.80
C GLN A 50 -3.23 2.46 6.07
N GLN A 51 -4.03 3.41 6.59
CA GLN A 51 -5.29 3.80 5.95
C GLN A 51 -5.05 4.46 4.59
N LEU A 52 -4.08 5.38 4.47
CA LEU A 52 -3.68 5.97 3.18
C LEU A 52 -3.19 4.93 2.17
N GLU A 53 -2.42 3.94 2.61
CA GLU A 53 -1.88 2.88 1.76
C GLU A 53 -2.99 1.96 1.23
N ALA A 54 -4.05 1.72 1.99
CA ALA A 54 -5.21 0.98 1.50
C ALA A 54 -5.87 1.67 0.29
N TYR A 55 -5.94 3.01 0.33
CA TYR A 55 -6.43 3.81 -0.80
C TYR A 55 -5.46 3.80 -1.99
N GLU A 56 -4.16 3.88 -1.75
CA GLU A 56 -3.13 3.74 -2.78
C GLU A 56 -3.23 2.37 -3.49
N GLN A 57 -3.45 1.29 -2.74
CA GLN A 57 -3.60 -0.05 -3.32
C GLN A 57 -4.79 -0.13 -4.28
N LYS A 58 -5.92 0.54 -3.97
CA LYS A 58 -7.07 0.61 -4.89
C LYS A 58 -6.72 1.34 -6.19
N LEU A 59 -5.99 2.44 -6.06
CA LEU A 59 -5.51 3.24 -7.17
C LEU A 59 -4.38 2.54 -7.98
N THR A 60 -3.87 1.39 -7.51
CA THR A 60 -2.91 0.59 -8.27
C THR A 60 -3.53 -0.02 -9.54
N SER A 61 -4.86 -0.20 -9.56
CA SER A 61 -5.61 -0.63 -10.75
C SER A 61 -5.41 0.28 -11.98
N ILE A 62 -5.08 1.56 -11.76
CA ILE A 62 -4.83 2.56 -12.79
C ILE A 62 -3.36 2.98 -12.87
N SER A 63 -2.45 2.19 -12.28
CA SER A 63 -1.02 2.48 -12.22
C SER A 63 -0.34 2.63 -13.57
N THR A 64 -0.87 2.04 -14.65
CA THR A 64 -0.37 2.21 -16.02
C THR A 64 -0.41 3.65 -16.51
N HIS A 65 -1.28 4.46 -15.92
CA HIS A 65 -1.48 5.87 -16.25
C HIS A 65 -0.68 6.80 -15.34
N LYS A 66 0.04 6.26 -14.35
CA LYS A 66 0.75 7.04 -13.33
C LYS A 66 1.97 7.73 -13.93
N VAL A 67 2.05 9.04 -13.72
CA VAL A 67 3.17 9.88 -14.18
C VAL A 67 4.07 10.26 -13.02
N SER A 68 3.48 10.61 -11.86
CA SER A 68 4.24 11.02 -10.69
C SER A 68 3.54 10.60 -9.41
N GLU A 69 4.32 10.44 -8.35
CA GLU A 69 3.85 10.08 -7.02
C GLU A 69 4.71 10.78 -5.97
N ASP A 70 4.07 11.48 -5.05
CA ASP A 70 4.72 12.22 -3.98
C ASP A 70 4.06 11.87 -2.63
N HIS A 71 4.91 11.54 -1.66
CA HIS A 71 4.53 11.34 -0.26
C HIS A 71 5.10 12.47 0.58
N TYR A 72 4.24 13.18 1.32
CA TYR A 72 4.69 14.32 2.12
C TYR A 72 3.81 14.52 3.34
N VAL A 73 4.33 15.30 4.29
CA VAL A 73 3.66 15.55 5.57
C VAL A 73 3.36 17.04 5.68
N THR A 74 2.13 17.38 6.09
CA THR A 74 1.67 18.75 6.33
C THR A 74 1.17 18.93 7.77
N GLY A 75 0.76 20.15 8.11
CA GLY A 75 0.24 20.50 9.43
C GLY A 75 1.30 20.99 10.43
N ARG A 76 0.82 21.69 11.47
CA ARG A 76 1.67 22.22 12.55
C ARG A 76 2.20 21.03 13.35
N ASN A 77 3.46 20.65 13.11
CA ASN A 77 4.17 19.46 13.63
C ASN A 77 4.10 18.18 12.76
N GLY A 78 3.72 18.28 11.48
CA GLY A 78 3.75 17.11 10.59
C GLY A 78 2.73 16.03 10.98
N GLN A 79 1.53 16.46 11.37
CA GLN A 79 0.47 15.57 11.87
C GLN A 79 -0.46 15.06 10.77
N ALA A 80 -0.36 15.60 9.55
CA ALA A 80 -1.18 15.21 8.43
C ALA A 80 -0.31 14.52 7.38
N TYR A 81 -0.62 13.27 7.08
CA TYR A 81 0.06 12.53 6.01
C TYR A 81 -0.70 12.72 4.71
N ASN A 82 0.05 12.99 3.65
CA ASN A 82 -0.50 13.25 2.33
C ASN A 82 0.14 12.34 1.31
N PHE A 83 -0.70 11.89 0.40
CA PHE A 83 -0.32 11.12 -0.75
C PHE A 83 -0.87 11.79 -2.00
N LYS A 84 0.02 12.11 -2.94
CA LYS A 84 -0.33 12.78 -4.18
C LYS A 84 0.12 11.93 -5.36
N ILE A 85 -0.82 11.56 -6.23
CA ILE A 85 -0.52 10.91 -7.51
C ILE A 85 -0.98 11.81 -8.65
N THR A 86 -0.18 11.89 -9.71
CA THR A 86 -0.60 12.45 -10.99
C THR A 86 -0.73 11.34 -12.04
N TYR A 87 -1.84 11.34 -12.75
CA TYR A 87 -2.16 10.42 -13.83
C TYR A 87 -2.38 11.16 -15.16
N GLU A 88 -2.07 10.49 -16.26
CA GLU A 88 -2.40 10.92 -17.62
C GLU A 88 -3.37 9.95 -18.28
N SER A 89 -4.16 10.44 -19.24
CA SER A 89 -5.11 9.61 -20.01
C SER A 89 -6.17 8.89 -19.16
N ILE A 90 -6.49 9.43 -17.98
CA ILE A 90 -7.60 8.99 -17.13
C ILE A 90 -8.55 10.16 -16.85
N THR A 91 -9.79 9.85 -16.49
CA THR A 91 -10.82 10.82 -16.15
C THR A 91 -11.02 10.94 -14.63
N LEU A 92 -11.56 12.09 -14.24
CA LEU A 92 -11.93 12.35 -12.84
C LEU A 92 -12.98 11.33 -12.35
N GLU A 93 -13.90 10.93 -13.23
CA GLU A 93 -14.98 9.99 -12.92
C GLU A 93 -14.46 8.56 -12.74
N GLU A 94 -13.48 8.12 -13.53
CA GLU A 94 -12.84 6.81 -13.33
C GLU A 94 -12.17 6.72 -11.96
N VAL A 95 -11.39 7.74 -11.58
CA VAL A 95 -10.77 7.80 -10.24
C VAL A 95 -11.83 7.80 -9.14
N ARG A 96 -12.88 8.63 -9.29
CA ARG A 96 -14.00 8.66 -8.35
C ARG A 96 -14.62 7.28 -8.20
N ASN A 97 -14.88 6.57 -9.29
CA ASN A 97 -15.55 5.26 -9.27
C ASN A 97 -14.70 4.20 -8.55
N ILE A 98 -13.39 4.19 -8.76
CA ILE A 98 -12.45 3.31 -8.04
C ILE A 98 -12.50 3.55 -6.53
N LEU A 99 -12.59 4.82 -6.13
CA LEU A 99 -12.63 5.19 -4.72
C LEU A 99 -14.04 5.07 -4.10
N SER A 100 -15.11 5.08 -4.91
CA SER A 100 -16.51 5.13 -4.46
C SER A 100 -17.05 3.86 -3.82
N GLU A 101 -16.26 2.78 -3.76
CA GLU A 101 -16.62 1.60 -2.96
C GLU A 101 -16.66 1.90 -1.45
N GLU A 102 -16.08 3.02 -1.03
CA GLU A 102 -16.08 3.49 0.36
C GLU A 102 -17.27 4.42 0.66
N ASN A 103 -17.54 4.61 1.96
CA ASN A 103 -18.58 5.51 2.47
C ASN A 103 -18.17 7.00 2.36
N ILE A 104 -17.79 7.40 1.15
CA ILE A 104 -17.28 8.73 0.84
C ILE A 104 -18.42 9.67 0.46
N LYS A 105 -18.48 10.82 1.13
CA LYS A 105 -19.34 11.93 0.72
C LYS A 105 -18.62 12.77 -0.32
N TRP A 106 -19.08 12.66 -1.56
CA TRP A 106 -18.57 13.44 -2.67
C TRP A 106 -19.25 14.81 -2.78
N ARG A 107 -18.44 15.83 -3.07
CA ARG A 107 -18.84 17.20 -3.38
C ARG A 107 -18.11 17.64 -4.63
N GLU A 108 -18.87 17.90 -5.69
CA GLU A 108 -18.34 18.55 -6.88
C GLU A 108 -18.14 20.04 -6.60
N VAL A 109 -16.90 20.52 -6.71
CA VAL A 109 -16.58 21.94 -6.55
C VAL A 109 -16.76 22.66 -7.88
N ASN A 110 -16.28 22.04 -8.95
CA ASN A 110 -16.45 22.47 -10.34
C ASN A 110 -16.17 21.29 -11.28
N LYS A 111 -16.33 21.50 -12.60
CA LYS A 111 -16.13 20.45 -13.63
C LYS A 111 -14.72 19.84 -13.66
N ALA A 112 -13.74 20.46 -13.02
CA ALA A 112 -12.36 20.02 -12.96
C ALA A 112 -11.93 19.60 -11.55
N GLN A 113 -12.80 19.65 -10.54
CA GLN A 113 -12.42 19.41 -9.15
C GLN A 113 -13.54 18.74 -8.36
N LEU A 114 -13.20 17.62 -7.74
CA LEU A 114 -14.07 16.84 -6.88
C LEU A 114 -13.41 16.63 -5.53
N ILE A 115 -14.16 16.85 -4.47
CA ILE A 115 -13.71 16.60 -3.09
C ILE A 115 -14.55 15.46 -2.53
N GLY A 116 -13.89 14.43 -2.02
CA GLY A 116 -14.46 13.35 -1.25
C GLY A 116 -14.05 13.46 0.21
N TYR A 117 -14.94 13.07 1.11
CA TYR A 117 -14.59 12.88 2.51
C TYR A 117 -15.11 11.53 2.99
N ASP A 118 -14.19 10.67 3.40
CA ASP A 118 -14.50 9.39 4.03
C ASP A 118 -14.87 9.63 5.49
N MET A 119 -16.11 9.28 5.84
CA MET A 119 -16.66 9.47 7.17
C MET A 119 -16.15 8.43 8.19
N ASP A 120 -15.69 7.28 7.72
CA ASP A 120 -15.28 6.15 8.56
C ASP A 120 -13.79 6.28 8.92
N ASP A 121 -12.94 6.57 7.93
CA ASP A 121 -11.49 6.70 8.15
C ASP A 121 -11.01 8.15 8.35
N ASN A 122 -11.88 9.17 8.22
CA ASN A 122 -11.51 10.59 8.31
C ASN A 122 -10.35 10.91 7.35
N ILE A 123 -10.55 10.57 6.07
CA ILE A 123 -9.64 10.86 4.96
C ILE A 123 -10.33 11.85 4.04
N SER A 124 -9.64 12.94 3.73
CA SER A 124 -10.06 13.84 2.66
C SER A 124 -9.38 13.45 1.35
N ILE A 125 -10.18 13.44 0.29
CA ILE A 125 -9.80 13.05 -1.05
C ILE A 125 -10.05 14.25 -1.94
N GLU A 126 -9.07 14.67 -2.71
CA GLU A 126 -9.22 15.73 -3.69
C GLU A 126 -8.75 15.22 -5.06
N ILE A 127 -9.63 15.32 -6.05
CA ILE A 127 -9.33 14.94 -7.43
C ILE A 127 -9.42 16.19 -8.29
N ILE A 128 -8.31 16.56 -8.92
CA ILE A 128 -8.16 17.78 -9.71
C ILE A 128 -7.77 17.40 -11.13
N ARG A 129 -8.47 17.96 -12.11
CA ARG A 129 -8.12 17.87 -13.52
C ARG A 129 -7.43 19.14 -13.99
N ASP A 130 -6.19 19.01 -14.43
CA ASP A 130 -5.47 20.12 -15.03
C ASP A 130 -6.08 20.48 -16.39
N ILE A 131 -6.43 21.75 -16.58
CA ILE A 131 -7.15 22.20 -17.79
C ILE A 131 -6.26 22.16 -19.03
N LYS A 132 -4.94 22.31 -18.88
CA LYS A 132 -4.00 22.41 -20.00
C LYS A 132 -3.52 21.04 -20.46
N THR A 133 -3.05 20.23 -19.51
CA THR A 133 -2.45 18.90 -19.73
C THR A 133 -3.50 17.79 -19.73
N LYS A 134 -4.69 18.05 -19.19
CA LYS A 134 -5.76 17.06 -18.95
C LYS A 134 -5.38 15.95 -17.97
N SER A 135 -4.23 16.08 -17.30
CA SER A 135 -3.81 15.17 -16.24
C SER A 135 -4.76 15.26 -15.04
N ILE A 136 -4.82 14.16 -14.29
CA ILE A 136 -5.59 14.05 -13.06
C ILE A 136 -4.63 13.96 -11.89
N THR A 137 -4.72 14.89 -10.95
CA THR A 137 -4.05 14.82 -9.67
C THR A 137 -5.02 14.32 -8.61
N VAL A 138 -4.62 13.29 -7.88
CA VAL A 138 -5.33 12.75 -6.73
C VAL A 138 -4.52 13.08 -5.48
N ILE A 139 -5.14 13.70 -4.50
CA ILE A 139 -4.55 14.01 -3.20
C ILE A 139 -5.38 13.30 -2.14
N LEU A 140 -4.75 12.46 -1.34
CA LEU A 140 -5.32 11.85 -0.16
C LEU A 140 -4.64 12.48 1.05
N GLU A 141 -5.43 12.99 1.99
CA GLU A 141 -4.93 13.55 3.24
C GLU A 141 -5.61 12.85 4.41
N LYS A 142 -4.79 12.37 5.35
CA LYS A 142 -5.23 11.86 6.64
C LYS A 142 -4.72 12.79 7.72
N ASN A 143 -5.64 13.48 8.37
CA ASN A 143 -5.35 14.24 9.58
C ASN A 143 -5.25 13.30 10.80
N GLY A 144 -4.24 13.54 11.64
CA GLY A 144 -3.95 12.80 12.86
C GLY A 144 -4.84 13.09 14.05
#